data_AF-A0A352ULX4-F1
#
_entry.id   AF-A0A352ULX4-F1
#
_cell.length_a   1.000
_cell.length_b   1.000
_cell.length_c   1.000
_cell.angle_alpha   90.00
_cell.angle_beta   90.00
_cell.angle_gamma   90.00
#
_symmetry.space_group_name_H-M   'P 1'
#
loop_
_entity.id
_entity.type
_entity.pdbx_description
1 polymer ?
#
loop_
_entity_poly.entity_id
_entity_poly.type
_entity_poly.pdbx_seq_one_letter_code
_entity_poly.pdbx_strand_id
1 'polypeptide(L)'
;EYRDMREKYEDDFEAGMGAEAIKKLLQQINCEQLSTQLREELQNATGQKKAKLVKRLEVVEAFRLSGNKPEWMIIDILPVIPPEIRPMVQLDGGRFATSDLNDLYRRVINRNNRLKRLMQLNAPDIIVRNEKRMLQEAVDSLIDNGRRGRAVTGANSRALKSLSDMLKGKQGRFRQNLLGKRVD
;
A
#
# COMPACT_ATOMS: atom_id res chain seq x y z
N GLU A 1 15.44 17.30 18.87
CA GLU A 1 14.96 16.12 19.63
C GLU A 1 15.47 14.78 19.07
N TYR A 2 14.98 14.24 17.95
CA TYR A 2 15.50 12.94 17.44
C TYR A 2 17.02 12.92 17.22
N ARG A 3 17.57 13.97 16.61
CA ARG A 3 19.03 14.11 16.41
C ARG A 3 19.77 14.14 17.75
N ASP A 4 19.28 14.96 18.68
CA ASP A 4 19.86 15.12 20.01
C ASP A 4 19.79 13.82 20.83
N MET A 5 18.74 13.00 20.66
CA MET A 5 18.62 11.69 21.31
C MET A 5 19.56 10.67 20.67
N ARG A 6 19.67 10.67 19.34
CA ARG A 6 20.63 9.80 18.63
C ARG A 6 22.07 10.13 19.01
N GLU A 7 22.40 11.40 19.18
CA GLU A 7 23.75 11.83 19.58
C GLU A 7 24.08 11.43 21.04
N LYS A 8 23.07 11.38 21.92
CA LYS A 8 23.26 11.04 23.34
C LYS A 8 23.22 9.54 23.64
N TYR A 9 22.51 8.76 22.83
CA TYR A 9 22.14 7.37 23.15
C TYR A 9 22.24 6.46 21.92
N GLU A 10 23.27 6.67 21.08
CA GLU A 10 23.37 6.07 19.75
C GLU A 10 23.19 4.54 19.73
N ASP A 11 23.64 3.84 20.77
CA ASP A 11 23.57 2.38 20.90
C ASP A 11 22.37 1.87 21.73
N ASP A 12 21.61 2.74 22.41
CA ASP A 12 20.55 2.32 23.34
C ASP A 12 19.18 2.14 22.66
N PHE A 13 18.98 2.69 21.46
CA PHE A 13 17.71 2.57 20.75
C PHE A 13 17.86 2.60 19.22
N GLU A 14 17.04 1.80 18.54
CA GLU A 14 16.92 1.86 17.08
C GLU A 14 15.67 2.65 16.68
N ALA A 15 15.82 3.59 15.76
CA ALA A 15 14.72 4.37 15.22
C ALA A 15 14.72 4.36 13.69
N GLY A 16 13.56 4.07 13.11
CA GLY A 16 13.33 4.07 11.67
C GLY A 16 12.21 5.02 11.27
N MET A 17 12.03 5.19 9.95
CA MET A 17 10.94 6.00 9.38
C MET A 17 10.24 5.25 8.25
N GLY A 18 8.95 5.51 8.07
CA GLY A 18 8.16 5.02 6.95
C GLY A 18 7.80 3.53 7.07
N ALA A 19 7.48 2.92 5.92
CA ALA A 19 6.99 1.55 5.85
C ALA A 19 7.99 0.50 6.38
N GLU A 20 9.29 0.75 6.22
CA GLU A 20 10.36 -0.14 6.72
C GLU A 20 10.32 -0.28 8.25
N ALA A 21 10.13 0.84 8.96
CA ALA A 21 10.00 0.83 10.42
C ALA A 21 8.74 0.09 10.87
N ILE A 22 7.62 0.32 10.18
CA ILE A 22 6.36 -0.40 10.45
C ILE A 22 6.55 -1.90 10.23
N LYS A 23 7.24 -2.30 9.15
CA LYS A 23 7.54 -3.72 8.87
C LYS A 23 8.32 -4.37 10.00
N LYS A 24 9.37 -3.71 10.50
CA LYS A 24 10.16 -4.22 11.65
C LYS A 24 9.29 -4.40 12.89
N LEU A 25 8.43 -3.43 13.19
CA LEU A 25 7.50 -3.53 14.32
C LEU A 25 6.50 -4.67 14.14
N LEU A 26 5.95 -4.86 12.93
CA LEU A 26 5.03 -5.96 12.63
C LEU A 26 5.70 -7.32 12.78
N GLN A 27 6.97 -7.46 12.38
CA GLN A 27 7.75 -8.70 12.53
C GLN A 27 8.00 -9.09 14.00
N GLN A 28 7.98 -8.12 14.91
CA GLN A 28 8.14 -8.37 16.35
C GLN A 28 6.82 -8.78 17.03
N ILE A 29 5.68 -8.70 16.33
CA ILE A 29 4.39 -9.06 16.90
C ILE A 29 4.24 -10.58 16.94
N ASN A 30 4.18 -11.13 18.14
CA ASN A 30 3.74 -12.50 18.36
C ASN A 30 2.21 -12.54 18.56
N CYS A 31 1.47 -13.02 17.56
CA CYS A 31 0.01 -13.07 17.61
C CYS A 31 -0.55 -14.00 18.71
N GLU A 32 0.16 -15.08 19.07
CA GLU A 32 -0.26 -15.99 20.15
C GLU A 32 -0.20 -15.32 21.52
N GLN A 33 0.95 -14.71 21.81
CA GLN A 33 1.16 -13.98 23.06
C GLN A 33 0.21 -12.79 23.17
N LEU A 34 0.08 -12.02 22.08
CA LEU A 34 -0.80 -10.85 22.04
C LEU A 34 -2.28 -11.22 22.19
N SER A 35 -2.73 -12.33 21.60
CA SER A 35 -4.11 -12.82 21.79
C SER A 35 -4.39 -13.13 23.27
N THR A 36 -3.47 -13.84 23.92
CA THR A 36 -3.60 -14.22 25.34
C THR A 36 -3.69 -12.97 26.23
N GLN A 37 -2.76 -12.01 26.05
CA GLN A 37 -2.76 -10.74 26.77
C GLN A 37 -4.06 -9.95 26.56
N LEU A 38 -4.54 -9.85 25.32
CA LEU A 38 -5.77 -9.11 25.01
C LEU A 38 -7.00 -9.76 25.64
N ARG A 39 -7.05 -11.10 25.73
CA ARG A 39 -8.15 -11.82 26.40
C ARG A 39 -8.16 -11.55 27.91
N GLU A 40 -7.00 -11.55 28.55
CA GLU A 40 -6.87 -11.21 29.98
C GLU A 40 -7.28 -9.76 30.25
N GLU A 41 -6.77 -8.82 29.46
CA GLU A 41 -7.14 -7.40 29.58
C GLU A 41 -8.66 -7.19 29.37
N LEU A 42 -9.28 -7.98 28.50
CA LEU A 42 -10.70 -7.87 28.19
C LEU A 42 -11.59 -8.26 29.36
N GLN A 43 -11.16 -9.19 30.23
CA GLN A 43 -11.94 -9.61 31.39
C GLN A 43 -12.19 -8.45 32.36
N ASN A 44 -11.19 -7.58 32.53
CA ASN A 44 -11.24 -6.45 33.45
C ASN A 44 -11.66 -5.13 32.76
N ALA A 45 -11.86 -5.13 31.44
CA ALA A 45 -12.19 -3.93 30.68
C ALA A 45 -13.69 -3.68 30.60
N THR A 46 -14.09 -2.42 30.77
CA THR A 46 -15.48 -1.97 30.66
C THR A 46 -15.63 -0.84 29.63
N GLY A 47 -16.86 -0.60 29.19
CA GLY A 47 -17.23 0.51 28.30
C GLY A 47 -16.39 0.60 27.01
N GLN A 48 -15.86 1.79 26.72
CA GLN A 48 -15.10 2.07 25.50
C GLN A 48 -13.78 1.28 25.41
N LYS A 49 -13.11 1.00 26.54
CA LYS A 49 -11.88 0.22 26.56
C LYS A 49 -12.16 -1.21 26.07
N LYS A 50 -13.25 -1.81 26.55
CA LYS A 50 -13.69 -3.13 26.11
C LYS A 50 -13.93 -3.16 24.59
N ALA A 51 -14.67 -2.19 24.06
CA ALA A 51 -14.93 -2.11 22.61
C ALA A 51 -13.66 -2.00 21.76
N LYS A 52 -12.65 -1.24 22.20
CA LYS A 52 -11.35 -1.15 21.52
C LYS A 52 -10.59 -2.48 21.57
N LEU A 53 -10.57 -3.14 22.73
CA LEU A 53 -9.91 -4.43 22.90
C LEU A 53 -10.55 -5.53 22.05
N VAL A 54 -11.88 -5.58 21.98
CA VAL A 54 -12.61 -6.53 21.11
C VAL A 54 -12.18 -6.39 19.66
N LYS A 55 -12.19 -5.16 19.10
CA LYS A 55 -11.78 -4.91 17.72
C LYS A 55 -10.32 -5.29 17.46
N ARG A 56 -9.43 -5.03 18.44
CA ARG A 56 -8.02 -5.40 18.33
C ARG A 56 -7.83 -6.93 18.36
N LEU A 57 -8.53 -7.60 19.27
CA LEU A 57 -8.51 -9.06 19.39
C LEU A 57 -9.04 -9.73 18.12
N GLU A 58 -10.10 -9.20 17.51
CA GLU A 58 -10.65 -9.71 16.24
C GLU A 58 -9.60 -9.74 15.13
N VAL A 59 -8.83 -8.67 14.97
CA VAL A 59 -7.74 -8.60 13.98
C VAL A 59 -6.61 -9.58 14.31
N VAL A 60 -6.21 -9.66 15.57
CA VAL A 60 -5.12 -10.56 16.01
C VAL A 60 -5.51 -12.03 15.82
N GLU A 61 -6.74 -12.40 16.18
CA GLU A 61 -7.29 -13.74 15.96
C GLU A 61 -7.36 -14.09 14.47
N ALA A 62 -7.77 -13.16 13.62
CA ALA A 62 -7.82 -13.39 12.18
C ALA A 62 -6.42 -13.72 11.59
N PHE A 63 -5.37 -13.00 12.01
CA PHE A 63 -4.00 -13.34 11.61
C PHE A 63 -3.56 -14.70 12.16
N ARG A 64 -3.82 -14.94 13.44
CA ARG A 64 -3.46 -16.20 14.11
C ARG A 64 -4.09 -17.42 13.46
N LEU A 65 -5.40 -17.39 13.22
CA LEU A 65 -6.16 -18.52 12.67
C LEU A 65 -5.86 -18.77 11.20
N SER A 66 -5.54 -17.72 10.44
CA SER A 66 -5.25 -17.85 9.00
C SER A 66 -3.81 -18.27 8.70
N GLY A 67 -2.89 -18.20 9.68
CA GLY A 67 -1.46 -18.43 9.47
C GLY A 67 -0.75 -17.33 8.65
N ASN A 68 -1.48 -16.28 8.28
CA ASN A 68 -0.89 -15.14 7.58
C ASN A 68 -0.05 -14.31 8.54
N LYS A 69 1.09 -13.81 8.05
CA LYS A 69 1.97 -12.99 8.86
C LYS A 69 1.63 -11.50 8.74
N PRO A 70 1.54 -10.72 9.84
CA PRO A 70 1.19 -9.30 9.78
C PRO A 70 2.11 -8.47 8.88
N GLU A 71 3.41 -8.78 8.83
CA GLU A 71 4.38 -8.07 8.02
C GLU A 71 4.15 -8.19 6.50
N TRP A 72 3.34 -9.17 6.05
CA TRP A 72 2.97 -9.31 4.64
C TRP A 72 2.09 -8.15 4.12
N MET A 73 1.53 -7.34 5.02
CA MET A 73 0.88 -6.09 4.63
C MET A 73 1.85 -5.07 3.99
N ILE A 74 3.16 -5.21 4.25
CA ILE A 74 4.20 -4.38 3.64
C ILE A 74 4.76 -5.11 2.42
N ILE A 75 4.52 -4.53 1.24
CA ILE A 75 4.87 -5.14 -0.05
C ILE A 75 6.30 -4.74 -0.43
N ASP A 76 7.20 -5.72 -0.52
CA ASP A 76 8.55 -5.51 -1.05
C ASP A 76 8.59 -5.62 -2.59
N ILE A 77 7.79 -6.54 -3.15
CA ILE A 77 7.75 -6.85 -4.59
C ILE A 77 6.29 -6.75 -5.05
N LEU A 78 6.01 -5.71 -5.84
CA LEU A 78 4.67 -5.49 -6.39
C LEU A 78 4.51 -6.21 -7.74
N PRO A 79 3.55 -7.15 -7.88
CA PRO A 79 3.30 -7.82 -9.15
C PRO A 79 2.70 -6.87 -10.19
N VAL A 80 3.03 -7.13 -11.46
CA VAL A 80 2.48 -6.40 -12.61
C VAL A 80 1.49 -7.30 -13.33
N ILE A 81 0.27 -6.82 -13.54
CA ILE A 81 -0.75 -7.60 -14.25
C ILE A 81 -0.36 -7.85 -15.73
N PRO A 82 -0.84 -8.94 -16.33
CA PRO A 82 -0.56 -9.26 -17.74
C PRO A 82 -0.98 -8.13 -18.70
N PRO A 83 -0.22 -7.88 -19.79
CA PRO A 83 -0.51 -6.82 -20.77
C PRO A 83 -1.92 -6.85 -21.35
N GLU A 84 -2.51 -8.04 -21.51
CA GLU A 84 -3.85 -8.27 -22.06
C GLU A 84 -4.94 -7.60 -21.22
N ILE A 85 -4.71 -7.47 -19.90
CA ILE A 85 -5.63 -6.83 -18.96
C ILE A 85 -5.43 -5.31 -18.93
N ARG A 86 -4.35 -4.80 -19.52
CA ARG A 86 -3.98 -3.38 -19.62
C ARG A 86 -3.60 -3.00 -21.07
N PRO A 87 -4.54 -3.14 -22.03
CA PRO A 87 -4.23 -3.02 -23.44
C PRO A 87 -3.75 -1.61 -23.83
N MET A 88 -2.96 -1.58 -24.90
CA MET A 88 -2.58 -0.39 -25.65
C MET A 88 -3.02 -0.64 -27.09
N VAL A 89 -3.89 0.23 -27.61
CA VAL A 89 -4.48 0.11 -28.94
C VAL A 89 -4.02 1.27 -29.79
N GLN A 90 -3.51 0.97 -30.98
CA GLN A 90 -3.17 1.99 -31.95
C GLN A 90 -4.45 2.53 -32.61
N LEU A 91 -4.55 3.84 -32.73
CA LEU A 91 -5.63 4.55 -33.42
C LEU A 91 -5.13 5.08 -34.76
N ASP A 92 -6.07 5.45 -35.62
CA ASP A 92 -5.78 6.12 -36.88
C ASP A 92 -4.95 7.39 -36.65
N GLY A 93 -4.02 7.65 -37.58
CA GLY A 93 -3.09 8.78 -37.47
C GLY A 93 -1.95 8.58 -36.45
N GLY A 94 -1.63 7.33 -36.09
CA GLY A 94 -0.43 6.99 -35.31
C GLY A 94 -0.53 7.29 -33.81
N ARG A 95 -1.73 7.59 -33.30
CA ARG A 95 -1.97 7.82 -31.87
C ARG A 95 -2.14 6.48 -31.15
N PHE A 96 -1.94 6.46 -29.84
CA PHE A 96 -2.17 5.29 -29.00
C PHE A 96 -3.19 5.60 -27.90
N ALA A 97 -4.16 4.72 -27.73
CA ALA A 97 -5.03 4.67 -26.56
C ALA A 97 -4.47 3.64 -25.57
N THR A 98 -4.20 4.07 -24.34
CA THR A 98 -3.62 3.23 -23.30
C THR A 98 -4.55 3.10 -22.10
N SER A 99 -4.60 1.92 -21.48
CA SER A 99 -5.20 1.77 -20.16
C SER A 99 -4.55 2.69 -19.13
N ASP A 100 -5.36 3.32 -18.27
CA ASP A 100 -4.92 4.17 -17.15
C ASP A 100 -3.91 3.47 -16.24
N LEU A 101 -4.00 2.14 -16.11
CA LEU A 101 -3.05 1.34 -15.33
C LEU A 101 -1.63 1.44 -15.84
N ASN A 102 -1.41 1.54 -17.17
CA ASN A 102 -0.07 1.65 -17.72
C ASN A 102 0.61 2.94 -17.23
N ASP A 103 -0.13 4.03 -17.07
CA ASP A 103 0.38 5.28 -16.52
C ASP A 103 0.69 5.18 -15.03
N LEU A 104 -0.17 4.51 -14.26
CA LEU A 104 0.05 4.27 -12.83
C LEU A 104 1.27 3.38 -12.59
N TYR A 105 1.41 2.27 -13.33
CA TYR A 105 2.60 1.41 -13.29
C TYR A 105 3.87 2.17 -13.69
N ARG A 106 3.82 2.94 -14.78
CA ARG A 106 4.97 3.75 -15.24
C ARG A 106 5.44 4.73 -14.16
N ARG A 107 4.50 5.35 -13.43
CA ARG A 107 4.84 6.23 -12.29
C ARG A 107 5.58 5.46 -11.19
N VAL A 108 5.07 4.30 -10.78
CA VAL A 108 5.74 3.45 -9.76
C VAL A 108 7.16 3.07 -10.21
N ILE A 109 7.31 2.58 -11.44
CA ILE A 109 8.61 2.17 -11.99
C ILE A 109 9.59 3.35 -12.01
N ASN A 110 9.15 4.51 -12.48
CA ASN A 110 10.01 5.70 -12.55
C ASN A 110 10.46 6.18 -11.16
N ARG A 111 9.57 6.15 -10.17
CA ARG A 111 9.90 6.50 -8.77
C ARG A 111 10.85 5.49 -8.16
N ASN A 112 10.64 4.20 -8.40
CA ASN A 112 11.53 3.14 -7.90
C ASN A 112 12.94 3.23 -8.51
N ASN A 113 13.03 3.44 -9.83
CA ASN A 113 14.32 3.61 -10.52
C ASN A 113 15.06 4.86 -10.05
N ARG A 114 14.32 5.97 -9.82
CA ARG A 114 14.88 7.20 -9.28
C ARG A 114 15.38 7.01 -7.85
N LEU A 115 14.61 6.35 -6.99
CA LEU A 115 15.03 6.03 -5.63
C LEU A 115 16.31 5.19 -5.62
N LYS A 116 16.37 4.14 -6.45
CA LYS A 116 17.56 3.30 -6.62
C LYS A 116 18.79 4.13 -7.02
N ARG A 117 18.65 5.04 -7.97
CA ARG A 117 19.75 5.94 -8.39
C ARG A 117 20.18 6.90 -7.28
N LEU A 118 19.23 7.48 -6.54
CA LEU A 118 19.53 8.36 -5.41
C LEU A 118 20.32 7.63 -4.31
N MET A 119 19.96 6.38 -4.01
CA MET A 119 20.68 5.56 -3.05
C MET A 119 22.10 5.22 -3.54
N GLN A 120 22.28 4.88 -4.83
CA GLN A 120 23.60 4.62 -5.41
C GLN A 120 24.54 5.82 -5.40
N LEU A 121 23.98 7.04 -5.51
CA LEU A 121 24.74 8.28 -5.46
C LEU A 121 24.95 8.81 -4.03
N ASN A 122 24.54 8.05 -3.01
CA ASN A 122 24.55 8.49 -1.61
C ASN A 122 23.92 9.88 -1.43
N ALA A 123 22.79 10.11 -2.12
CA ALA A 123 22.09 11.39 -2.04
C ALA A 123 21.66 11.68 -0.58
N PRO A 124 21.57 12.96 -0.18
CA PRO A 124 21.16 13.33 1.18
C PRO A 124 19.85 12.66 1.62
N ASP A 125 19.80 12.24 2.89
CA ASP A 125 18.66 11.54 3.50
C ASP A 125 17.31 12.20 3.24
N ILE A 126 17.25 13.53 3.24
CA ILE A 126 16.02 14.29 3.00
C ILE A 126 15.46 14.00 1.60
N ILE A 127 16.34 13.91 0.59
CA ILE A 127 15.96 13.63 -0.79
C ILE A 127 15.49 12.19 -0.92
N VAL A 128 16.21 11.24 -0.30
CA VAL A 128 15.84 9.82 -0.29
C VAL A 128 14.50 9.61 0.40
N ARG A 129 14.26 10.25 1.55
CA ARG A 129 12.98 10.19 2.28
C ARG A 129 11.82 10.74 1.46
N ASN A 130 12.03 11.87 0.77
CA ASN A 130 11.00 12.41 -0.12
C ASN A 130 10.71 11.46 -1.28
N GLU A 131 11.73 10.82 -1.88
CA GLU A 131 11.49 9.86 -2.96
C GLU A 131 10.79 8.58 -2.45
N LYS A 132 11.13 8.09 -1.25
CA LYS A 132 10.39 7.01 -0.57
C LYS A 132 8.91 7.37 -0.40
N ARG A 133 8.60 8.60 0.04
CA ARG A 133 7.21 9.10 0.14
C ARG A 133 6.52 9.13 -1.23
N MET A 134 7.17 9.67 -2.25
CA MET A 134 6.63 9.74 -3.61
C MET A 134 6.39 8.35 -4.22
N LEU A 135 7.25 7.38 -3.92
CA LEU A 135 7.08 5.98 -4.33
C LEU A 135 5.85 5.37 -3.64
N GLN A 136 5.69 5.59 -2.33
CA GLN A 136 4.49 5.14 -1.60
C GLN A 136 3.21 5.72 -2.22
N GLU A 137 3.18 7.01 -2.51
CA GLU A 137 2.01 7.67 -3.13
C GLU A 137 1.70 7.12 -4.53
N ALA A 138 2.73 6.74 -5.30
CA ALA A 138 2.54 6.13 -6.61
C ALA A 138 1.93 4.73 -6.49
N VAL A 139 2.36 3.93 -5.50
CA VAL A 139 1.79 2.61 -5.21
C VAL A 139 0.35 2.74 -4.68
N ASP A 140 0.09 3.69 -3.79
CA ASP A 140 -1.26 3.98 -3.27
C ASP A 140 -2.21 4.31 -4.43
N SER A 141 -1.76 5.15 -5.36
CA SER A 141 -2.55 5.53 -6.54
C SER A 141 -2.79 4.37 -7.51
N LEU A 142 -1.84 3.45 -7.63
CA LEU A 142 -2.00 2.24 -8.46
C LEU A 142 -3.05 1.28 -7.85
N ILE A 143 -3.05 1.11 -6.53
CA ILE A 143 -3.96 0.20 -5.83
C ILE A 143 -5.38 0.79 -5.72
N ASP A 144 -5.52 2.02 -5.22
CA ASP A 144 -6.82 2.66 -4.92
C ASP A 144 -6.70 4.19 -5.04
N ASN A 145 -6.77 4.69 -6.28
CA ASN A 145 -6.53 6.10 -6.60
C ASN A 145 -7.59 7.01 -5.96
N GLY A 146 -7.15 8.05 -5.24
CA GLY A 146 -8.03 9.00 -4.57
C GLY A 146 -8.55 8.55 -3.20
N ARG A 147 -8.17 7.36 -2.70
CA ARG A 147 -8.48 6.95 -1.33
C ARG A 147 -7.80 7.83 -0.28
N ARG A 148 -6.60 8.33 -0.59
CA ARG A 148 -5.84 9.25 0.25
C ARG A 148 -5.39 10.44 -0.60
N GLY A 149 -5.67 11.65 -0.11
CA GLY A 149 -5.29 12.88 -0.80
C GLY A 149 -6.04 13.09 -2.13
N ARG A 150 -5.45 13.90 -3.02
CA ARG A 150 -6.00 14.15 -4.36
C ARG A 150 -5.68 12.98 -5.29
N ALA A 151 -6.68 12.55 -6.06
CA ALA A 151 -6.50 11.54 -7.08
C ALA A 151 -5.51 12.00 -8.16
N VAL A 152 -4.70 11.07 -8.65
CA VAL A 152 -3.84 11.30 -9.80
C VAL A 152 -4.71 11.43 -11.05
N THR A 153 -4.53 12.53 -11.77
CA THR A 153 -5.26 12.83 -13.00
C THR A 153 -4.38 12.62 -14.24
N GLY A 154 -5.01 12.18 -15.32
CA GLY A 154 -4.42 12.08 -16.64
C GLY A 154 -4.69 13.31 -17.49
N ALA A 155 -4.61 13.15 -18.82
CA ALA A 155 -5.04 14.18 -19.76
C ALA A 155 -6.51 14.57 -19.52
N ASN A 156 -6.83 15.84 -19.74
CA ASN A 156 -8.16 16.45 -19.50
C ASN A 156 -8.60 16.44 -18.03
N SER A 157 -7.67 16.40 -17.07
CA SER A 157 -7.95 16.44 -15.62
C SER A 157 -8.84 15.31 -15.12
N ARG A 158 -9.04 14.25 -15.90
CA ARG A 158 -9.80 13.07 -15.49
C ARG A 158 -8.96 12.23 -14.53
N ALA A 159 -9.54 11.79 -13.42
CA ALA A 159 -8.90 10.85 -12.52
C ALA A 159 -8.62 9.51 -13.23
N LEU A 160 -7.41 9.00 -13.06
CA LEU A 160 -7.00 7.70 -13.59
C LEU A 160 -7.70 6.57 -12.83
N LYS A 161 -8.19 5.54 -13.53
CA LYS A 161 -8.76 4.34 -12.91
C LYS A 161 -7.65 3.43 -12.35
N SER A 162 -7.77 3.08 -11.09
CA SER A 162 -6.86 2.18 -10.35
C SER A 162 -7.24 0.70 -10.46
N LEU A 163 -6.44 -0.18 -9.87
CA LEU A 163 -6.75 -1.62 -9.78
C LEU A 163 -8.08 -1.87 -9.04
N SER A 164 -8.32 -1.15 -7.95
CA SER A 164 -9.58 -1.26 -7.19
C SER A 164 -10.79 -0.81 -8.01
N ASP A 165 -10.65 0.21 -8.84
CA ASP A 165 -11.74 0.72 -9.71
C ASP A 165 -12.15 -0.29 -10.78
N MET A 166 -11.24 -1.17 -11.20
CA MET A 166 -11.56 -2.23 -12.15
C MET A 166 -12.47 -3.31 -11.55
N LEU A 167 -12.52 -3.44 -10.22
CA LEU A 167 -13.32 -4.43 -9.53
C LEU A 167 -14.66 -3.86 -9.06
N LYS A 168 -14.70 -2.58 -8.69
CA LYS A 168 -15.85 -1.93 -8.06
C LYS A 168 -16.80 -1.26 -9.08
N GLY A 169 -18.02 -1.01 -8.64
CA GLY A 169 -19.01 -0.22 -9.39
C GLY A 169 -19.71 -0.98 -10.54
N LYS A 170 -20.61 -0.26 -11.24
CA LYS A 170 -21.41 -0.83 -12.34
C LYS A 170 -20.55 -1.27 -13.54
N GLN A 171 -19.48 -0.54 -13.82
CA GLN A 171 -18.50 -0.86 -14.87
C GLN A 171 -17.37 -1.78 -14.39
N GLY A 172 -17.41 -2.24 -13.13
CA GLY A 172 -16.42 -3.15 -12.59
C GLY A 172 -16.60 -4.57 -13.14
N ARG A 173 -15.51 -5.34 -13.18
CA ARG A 173 -15.50 -6.70 -13.77
C ARG A 173 -16.56 -7.62 -13.18
N PHE A 174 -16.83 -7.55 -11.87
CA PHE A 174 -17.84 -8.40 -11.25
C PHE A 174 -19.24 -8.18 -11.85
N ARG A 175 -19.69 -6.93 -11.96
CA ARG A 175 -21.05 -6.63 -12.42
C ARG A 175 -21.18 -6.69 -13.94
N GLN A 176 -20.18 -6.19 -14.66
CA GLN A 176 -20.27 -6.06 -16.11
C GLN A 176 -19.85 -7.31 -16.88
N ASN A 177 -18.97 -8.14 -16.33
CA ASN A 177 -18.37 -9.25 -17.07
C ASN A 177 -18.67 -10.61 -16.46
N LEU A 178 -19.06 -10.69 -15.19
CA LEU A 178 -19.42 -11.97 -14.55
C LEU A 178 -20.94 -12.13 -14.40
N LEU A 179 -21.67 -11.10 -13.96
CA LEU A 179 -23.12 -11.18 -13.77
C LEU A 179 -23.93 -10.94 -15.04
N GLY A 180 -23.41 -10.15 -15.99
CA GLY A 180 -23.99 -9.95 -17.31
C GLY A 180 -22.94 -10.20 -18.37
N LYS A 181 -23.31 -10.88 -19.45
CA LYS A 181 -22.42 -11.08 -20.62
C LYS A 181 -23.22 -10.83 -21.88
N ARG A 182 -22.53 -10.38 -22.93
CA ARG A 182 -23.12 -10.35 -24.27
C ARG A 182 -23.29 -11.80 -24.73
N VAL A 183 -24.47 -12.10 -25.23
CA VAL A 183 -24.76 -13.34 -25.95
C VAL A 183 -24.70 -13.04 -27.44
N ASP A 184 -24.28 -14.02 -28.22
CA ASP A 184 -24.18 -13.91 -29.68
C ASP A 184 -25.57 -13.81 -30.35
#